data_AF-A0A2W4IWM7-F1
#
_entry.id   AF-A0A2W4IWM7-F1
#
_cell.length_a   1.000
_cell.length_b   1.000
_cell.length_c   1.000
_cell.angle_alpha   90.00
_cell.angle_beta   90.00
_cell.angle_gamma   90.00
#
_symmetry.space_group_name_H-M   'P 1'
#
loop_
_entity.id
_entity.type
_entity.pdbx_description
1 polymer ?
#
loop_
_entity_poly.entity_id
_entity_poly.type
_entity_poly.pdbx_seq_one_letter_code
_entity_poly.pdbx_strand_id
1 'polypeptide(L)'
;MAISNRPWSNVTPADYPTAEAFCRACLIDLNPPGEEKVKENCKLPVYEPDGDLNRNAVHAAAAALAGARGGVQAPAEAKRRAARRLIRLYRQLDEEPPESLRRLAR
;
A
#
# COMPACT_ATOMS: atom_id res chain seq x y z
N MET A 1 12.74 10.43 2.26
CA MET A 1 11.35 10.01 2.48
C MET A 1 10.78 10.84 3.61
N ALA A 2 9.96 11.82 3.24
CA ALA A 2 9.14 12.61 4.15
C ALA A 2 7.73 12.01 4.27
N ILE A 3 6.89 12.61 5.12
CA ILE A 3 5.46 12.29 5.22
C ILE A 3 4.70 13.34 4.43
N SER A 4 3.89 12.91 3.47
CA SER A 4 2.99 13.76 2.70
C SER A 4 1.55 13.66 3.22
N ASN A 5 0.87 14.82 3.27
CA ASN A 5 -0.56 14.93 3.58
C ASN A 5 -1.39 15.29 2.34
N ARG A 6 -0.80 15.25 1.14
CA ARG A 6 -1.51 15.52 -0.12
C ARG A 6 -2.73 14.59 -0.26
N PRO A 7 -3.87 15.06 -0.80
CA PRO A 7 -5.02 14.20 -1.06
C PRO A 7 -4.64 12.99 -1.91
N TRP A 8 -5.00 11.79 -1.47
CA TRP A 8 -4.63 10.56 -2.19
C TRP A 8 -5.29 10.47 -3.58
N SER A 9 -6.45 11.14 -3.78
CA SER A 9 -7.10 11.26 -5.09
C SER A 9 -6.24 11.98 -6.15
N ASN A 10 -5.22 12.73 -5.72
CA ASN A 10 -4.37 13.47 -6.64
C ASN A 10 -3.18 12.63 -7.12
N VAL A 11 -2.98 11.42 -6.58
CA VAL A 11 -1.89 10.51 -6.98
C VAL A 11 -2.52 9.29 -7.65
N THR A 12 -2.07 9.02 -8.87
CA THR A 12 -2.60 7.99 -9.75
C THR A 12 -1.47 7.07 -10.21
N PRO A 13 -1.79 5.84 -10.65
CA PRO A 13 -0.77 4.96 -11.22
C PRO A 13 -0.03 5.57 -12.42
N ALA A 14 -0.64 6.52 -13.16
CA ALA A 14 -0.01 7.18 -14.30
C ALA A 14 1.15 8.11 -13.90
N ASP A 15 1.14 8.62 -12.66
CA ASP A 15 2.21 9.51 -12.17
C ASP A 15 3.55 8.77 -11.95
N TYR A 16 3.54 7.44 -11.98
CA TYR A 16 4.74 6.61 -11.82
C TYR A 16 5.33 6.26 -13.20
N PRO A 17 6.62 6.54 -13.46
CA PRO A 17 7.22 6.42 -14.78
C PRO A 17 7.29 4.98 -15.31
N THR A 18 7.39 4.00 -14.40
CA THR A 18 7.42 2.57 -14.77
C THR A 18 6.54 1.73 -13.86
N ALA A 19 6.26 0.49 -14.26
CA ALA A 19 5.57 -0.47 -13.41
C ALA A 19 6.39 -0.79 -12.16
N GLU A 20 7.71 -0.92 -12.27
CA GLU A 20 8.61 -1.13 -11.14
C GLU A 20 8.53 0.02 -10.14
N ALA A 21 8.44 1.27 -10.61
CA ALA A 21 8.29 2.43 -9.74
C ALA A 21 6.97 2.37 -8.95
N PHE A 22 5.86 2.04 -9.61
CA PHE A 22 4.57 1.86 -8.94
C PHE A 22 4.57 0.67 -7.97
N CYS A 23 5.23 -0.43 -8.34
CA CYS A 23 5.34 -1.61 -7.48
C CYS A 23 6.18 -1.35 -6.24
N ARG A 24 7.24 -0.53 -6.32
CA ARG A 24 7.99 -0.07 -5.15
C ARG A 24 7.13 0.79 -4.21
N ALA A 25 6.16 1.51 -4.75
CA ALA A 25 5.21 2.28 -3.95
C ALA A 25 4.13 1.42 -3.27
N CYS A 26 3.96 0.17 -3.71
CA CYS A 26 2.95 -0.76 -3.23
C CYS A 26 3.43 -1.63 -2.06
N LEU A 27 2.47 -2.09 -1.23
CA LEU A 27 2.75 -3.04 -0.15
C LEU A 27 2.67 -4.51 -0.58
N ILE A 28 2.01 -4.77 -1.70
CA ILE A 28 1.86 -6.10 -2.28
C ILE A 28 2.34 -6.03 -3.72
N ASP A 29 3.24 -6.94 -4.07
CA ASP A 29 3.70 -7.20 -5.43
C ASP A 29 3.43 -8.67 -5.73
N LEU A 30 2.57 -8.93 -6.71
CA LEU A 30 2.19 -10.26 -7.17
C LEU A 30 2.83 -10.63 -8.50
N ASN A 31 3.76 -9.81 -9.01
CA ASN A 31 4.48 -10.14 -10.24
C ASN A 31 5.37 -11.38 -10.03
N PRO A 32 5.48 -12.28 -11.03
CA PRO A 32 6.42 -13.39 -10.98
C PRO A 32 7.87 -12.91 -10.85
N PRO A 33 8.72 -13.65 -10.13
CA PRO A 33 10.13 -13.28 -9.99
C PRO A 33 10.87 -13.41 -11.33
N GLY A 34 11.63 -12.38 -11.70
CA GLY A 34 12.43 -12.36 -12.92
C GLY A 34 11.67 -11.95 -14.19
N GLU A 35 10.37 -11.68 -14.08
CA GLU A 35 9.55 -11.17 -15.19
C GLU A 35 9.40 -9.64 -15.13
N GLU A 36 9.06 -9.04 -16.29
CA GLU A 36 8.72 -7.62 -16.37
C GLU A 36 7.48 -7.33 -15.52
N LYS A 37 7.53 -6.24 -14.74
CA LYS A 37 6.43 -5.93 -13.83
C LYS A 37 5.29 -5.28 -14.58
N VAL A 38 4.07 -5.58 -14.14
CA VAL A 38 2.86 -4.85 -14.54
C VAL A 38 2.21 -4.20 -13.32
N LYS A 39 1.65 -3.01 -13.50
CA LYS A 39 1.09 -2.20 -12.40
C LYS A 39 -0.11 -2.90 -11.77
N GLU A 40 -0.87 -3.65 -12.56
CA GLU A 40 -2.06 -4.38 -12.17
C GLU A 40 -1.77 -5.43 -11.08
N ASN A 41 -0.56 -5.99 -11.06
CA ASN A 41 -0.14 -6.98 -10.07
C ASN A 41 0.35 -6.35 -8.75
N CYS A 42 0.46 -5.01 -8.70
CA CYS A 42 0.91 -4.29 -7.53
C CYS A 42 -0.28 -3.62 -6.84
N LYS A 43 -0.43 -3.88 -5.54
CA LYS A 43 -1.60 -3.47 -4.75
C LYS A 43 -1.19 -2.70 -3.51
N LEU A 44 -2.12 -1.87 -3.04
CA LEU A 44 -1.94 -1.04 -1.84
C LEU A 44 -0.77 -0.07 -1.97
N PRO A 45 -0.80 0.85 -2.95
CA PRO A 45 0.16 1.96 -3.01
C PRO A 45 0.05 2.82 -1.75
N VAL A 46 1.19 3.14 -1.14
CA VAL A 46 1.30 4.00 0.05
C VAL A 46 2.36 5.09 -0.06
N TYR A 47 3.25 5.00 -1.06
CA TYR A 47 4.26 6.02 -1.33
C TYR A 47 3.93 6.79 -2.60
N GLU A 48 4.23 8.08 -2.64
CA GLU A 48 4.13 8.92 -3.84
C GLU A 48 5.26 8.59 -4.86
N PRO A 49 5.19 9.08 -6.11
CA PRO A 49 6.20 8.80 -7.13
C PRO A 49 7.63 9.24 -6.76
N ASP A 50 7.76 10.28 -5.95
CA ASP A 50 9.03 10.78 -5.39
C ASP A 50 9.54 9.96 -4.19
N GLY A 51 8.74 8.99 -3.72
CA GLY A 51 9.07 8.10 -2.62
C GLY A 51 8.62 8.59 -1.24
N ASP A 52 7.88 9.69 -1.14
CA ASP A 52 7.33 10.15 0.13
C ASP A 52 6.18 9.26 0.61
N LEU A 53 6.08 9.05 1.92
CA LEU A 53 5.00 8.26 2.52
C LEU A 53 3.73 9.11 2.61
N ASN A 54 2.68 8.75 1.88
CA ASN A 54 1.43 9.49 1.92
C ASN A 54 0.51 8.96 3.03
N ARG A 55 0.20 9.80 4.03
CA ARG A 55 -0.66 9.46 5.17
C ARG A 55 -2.03 8.96 4.72
N ASN A 56 -2.66 9.67 3.78
CA ASN A 56 -3.98 9.33 3.26
C ASN A 56 -3.97 8.00 2.48
N ALA A 57 -2.86 7.69 1.80
CA ALA A 57 -2.67 6.43 1.11
C ALA A 57 -2.56 5.25 2.10
N VAL A 58 -1.86 5.43 3.22
CA VAL A 58 -1.79 4.42 4.29
C VAL A 58 -3.19 4.09 4.84
N HIS A 59 -4.01 5.12 5.09
CA HIS A 59 -5.39 4.93 5.55
C HIS A 59 -6.25 4.23 4.50
N ALA A 60 -6.16 4.68 3.25
CA ALA A 60 -6.88 4.06 2.14
C ALA A 60 -6.49 2.59 1.97
N ALA A 61 -5.20 2.27 2.10
CA ALA A 61 -4.69 0.91 2.02
C ALA A 61 -5.20 0.04 3.18
N ALA A 62 -5.24 0.57 4.40
CA ALA A 62 -5.79 -0.13 5.55
C ALA A 62 -7.30 -0.40 5.40
N ALA A 63 -8.06 0.59 4.93
CA ALA A 63 -9.48 0.44 4.66
C ALA A 63 -9.75 -0.62 3.58
N ALA A 64 -9.00 -0.58 2.47
CA ALA A 64 -9.10 -1.58 1.41
C ALA A 64 -8.76 -2.99 1.92
N LEU A 65 -7.73 -3.12 2.75
CA LEU A 65 -7.36 -4.42 3.32
C LEU A 65 -8.43 -4.95 4.28
N ALA A 66 -9.17 -4.07 4.94
CA ALA A 66 -10.33 -4.39 5.76
C ALA A 66 -11.63 -4.64 4.97
N GLY A 67 -11.60 -4.56 3.63
CA GLY A 67 -12.73 -4.88 2.76
C GLY A 67 -13.47 -3.69 2.15
N ALA A 68 -13.05 -2.44 2.44
CA ALA A 68 -13.61 -1.28 1.77
C ALA A 68 -13.40 -1.36 0.26
N ARG A 69 -14.34 -0.83 -0.53
CA ARG A 69 -14.28 -0.79 -2.00
C ARG A 69 -14.10 -2.17 -2.66
N GLY A 70 -14.68 -3.22 -2.06
CA GLY A 70 -14.58 -4.60 -2.57
C GLY A 70 -13.31 -5.34 -2.12
N GLY A 71 -12.46 -4.70 -1.32
CA GLY A 71 -11.28 -5.30 -0.74
C GLY A 71 -10.09 -5.41 -1.69
N VAL A 72 -9.06 -6.14 -1.24
CA VAL A 72 -7.86 -6.42 -2.04
C VAL A 72 -7.90 -7.85 -2.53
N GLN A 73 -7.75 -8.06 -3.84
CA GLN A 73 -7.55 -9.39 -4.42
C GLN A 73 -6.05 -9.74 -4.31
N ALA A 74 -5.71 -10.57 -3.32
CA ALA A 74 -4.35 -11.04 -3.07
C ALA A 74 -4.38 -12.32 -2.19
N PRO A 75 -3.36 -13.19 -2.26
CA PRO A 75 -3.23 -14.33 -1.36
C PRO A 75 -3.26 -13.91 0.11
N ALA A 76 -3.81 -14.76 0.98
CA ALA A 76 -3.94 -14.47 2.41
C ALA A 76 -2.59 -14.08 3.04
N GLU A 77 -1.52 -14.79 2.70
CA GLU A 77 -0.18 -14.52 3.19
C GLU A 77 0.32 -13.11 2.81
N ALA A 78 0.06 -12.67 1.57
CA ALA A 78 0.42 -11.33 1.11
C ALA A 78 -0.36 -10.25 1.89
N LYS A 79 -1.65 -10.49 2.15
CA LYS A 79 -2.49 -9.61 2.99
C LYS A 79 -1.96 -9.51 4.42
N ARG A 80 -1.57 -10.64 5.04
CA ARG A 80 -0.97 -10.65 6.38
C ARG A 80 0.32 -9.83 6.44
N ARG A 81 1.21 -10.01 5.46
CA ARG A 81 2.46 -9.22 5.36
C ARG A 81 2.18 -7.73 5.18
N ALA A 82 1.23 -7.38 4.31
CA ALA A 82 0.80 -5.99 4.12
C ALA A 82 0.21 -5.39 5.41
N ALA A 83 -0.62 -6.12 6.14
CA ALA A 83 -1.16 -5.68 7.44
C ALA A 83 -0.05 -5.38 8.44
N ARG A 84 0.94 -6.27 8.56
CA ARG A 84 2.12 -6.06 9.43
C ARG A 84 2.92 -4.83 9.01
N ARG A 85 3.06 -4.58 7.71
CA ARG A 85 3.76 -3.38 7.20
C ARG A 85 2.96 -2.12 7.50
N LEU A 86 1.65 -2.11 7.27
CA LEU A 86 0.76 -0.99 7.61
C LEU A 86 0.83 -0.65 9.10
N ILE A 87 0.82 -1.64 10.00
CA ILE A 87 0.99 -1.40 11.44
C ILE A 87 2.26 -0.60 11.75
N ARG A 88 3.38 -0.89 11.06
CA ARG A 88 4.62 -0.13 11.21
C ARG A 88 4.51 1.28 10.63
N LEU A 89 3.81 1.44 9.51
CA LEU A 89 3.60 2.74 8.87
C LEU A 89 2.71 3.64 9.73
N TYR A 90 1.64 3.13 10.34
CA TYR A 90 0.84 3.87 11.32
C TYR A 90 1.69 4.40 12.48
N ARG A 91 2.60 3.58 13.02
CA ARG A 91 3.54 4.04 14.05
C ARG A 91 4.50 5.12 13.55
N GLN A 92 4.97 5.01 12.31
CA GLN A 92 5.81 6.04 11.69
C GLN A 92 5.05 7.35 11.47
N LEU A 93 3.73 7.28 11.27
CA LEU A 93 2.83 8.43 11.15
C LEU A 93 2.40 9.01 12.51
N ASP A 94 2.88 8.44 13.62
CA ASP A 94 2.46 8.73 15.01
C ASP A 94 0.95 8.54 15.22
N GLU A 95 0.41 7.46 14.67
CA GLU A 95 -1.01 7.12 14.73
C GLU A 95 -1.24 5.68 15.20
N GLU A 96 -2.43 5.45 15.76
CA GLU A 96 -2.85 4.14 16.23
C GLU A 96 -3.35 3.27 15.06
N PRO A 97 -2.75 2.09 14.81
CA PRO A 97 -3.20 1.21 13.74
C PRO A 97 -4.58 0.61 14.04
N PRO A 98 -5.49 0.55 13.05
CA PRO A 98 -6.80 -0.06 13.21
C PRO A 98 -6.75 -1.51 13.74
N GLU A 99 -7.68 -1.85 14.62
CA GLU A 99 -7.87 -3.20 15.16
C GLU A 99 -8.03 -4.27 14.06
N SER A 100 -8.64 -3.93 12.93
CA SER A 100 -8.76 -4.82 11.76
C SER A 100 -7.40 -5.26 11.22
N LEU A 101 -6.40 -4.38 11.19
CA LEU A 101 -5.04 -4.73 10.80
C LEU A 101 -4.38 -5.64 11.82
N ARG A 102 -4.58 -5.38 13.12
CA ARG A 102 -4.05 -6.21 14.21
C ARG A 102 -4.61 -7.64 14.14
N ARG A 103 -5.89 -7.80 13.79
CA ARG A 103 -6.50 -9.12 13.56
C ARG A 103 -5.94 -9.82 12.32
N LEU A 104 -5.78 -9.09 11.21
CA LEU A 104 -5.22 -9.64 9.96
C LEU A 104 -3.74 -9.98 10.05
N ALA A 105 -2.98 -9.32 10.93
CA ALA A 105 -1.55 -9.53 11.09
C ALA A 105 -1.20 -10.78 11.92
N ARG A 106 -2.18 -11.38 12.60
CA ARG A 106 -2.04 -12.65 13.32
C ARG A 106 -1.93 -13.79 12.31
#